data_AF-A0A1S1L6H7-F1
#
_entry.id   AF-A0A1S1L6H7-F1
#
_cell.length_a   1.000
_cell.length_b   1.000
_cell.length_c   1.000
_cell.angle_alpha   90.00
_cell.angle_beta   90.00
_cell.angle_gamma   90.00
#
_symmetry.space_group_name_H-M   'P 1'
#
loop_
_entity.id
_entity.type
_entity.pdbx_description
1 polymer ?
#
loop_
_entity_poly.entity_id
_entity_poly.type
_entity_poly.pdbx_seq_one_letter_code
_entity_poly.pdbx_strand_id
1 'polypeptide(L)'
;MTNARWNVLIEEQVGSREYREWQLTAIRAAGDERGAAERLAEKLSSSYAPRHPMSPQGRARFRTADGWVVVVDGAMSQFRFRLTVAEHIPD
;
A
#
# COMPACT_ATOMS: atom_id res chain seq x y z
N MET A 1 -2.21 -19.75 -9.29
CA MET A 1 -2.36 -18.65 -8.32
C MET A 1 -3.61 -18.95 -7.54
N THR A 2 -3.54 -19.00 -6.21
CA THR A 2 -4.72 -19.21 -5.37
C THR A 2 -5.64 -18.00 -5.54
N ASN A 3 -6.88 -18.19 -6.02
CA ASN A 3 -7.85 -17.11 -6.21
C ASN A 3 -8.36 -16.63 -4.85
N ALA A 4 -7.60 -15.77 -4.18
CA ALA A 4 -8.06 -15.14 -2.95
C ALA A 4 -9.17 -14.12 -3.27
N ARG A 5 -10.31 -14.24 -2.57
CA ARG A 5 -11.40 -13.27 -2.67
C ARG A 5 -11.00 -11.88 -2.18
N TRP A 6 -10.25 -11.79 -1.09
CA TRP A 6 -9.80 -10.53 -0.51
C TRP A 6 -8.31 -10.28 -0.72
N ASN A 7 -8.00 -9.04 -1.05
CA ASN A 7 -6.69 -8.59 -1.49
C ASN A 7 -6.32 -7.26 -0.82
N VAL A 8 -5.01 -6.99 -0.78
CA VAL A 8 -4.49 -5.65 -0.50
C VAL A 8 -3.89 -5.10 -1.79
N LEU A 9 -4.50 -4.05 -2.32
CA LEU A 9 -3.97 -3.27 -3.43
C LEU A 9 -2.94 -2.28 -2.88
N ILE A 10 -1.79 -2.22 -3.52
CA ILE A 10 -0.70 -1.33 -3.14
C ILE A 10 -0.51 -0.32 -4.26
N GLU A 11 -0.79 0.94 -3.95
CA GLU A 11 -0.57 2.05 -4.86
C GLU A 11 0.56 2.92 -4.34
N GLU A 12 1.46 3.34 -5.21
CA GLU A 12 2.58 4.22 -4.88
C GLU A 12 2.50 5.52 -5.69
N GLN A 13 2.98 6.62 -5.10
CA GLN A 13 3.28 7.80 -5.90
C GLN A 13 4.56 7.55 -6.70
N VAL A 14 4.40 7.39 -8.01
CA VAL A 14 5.48 7.20 -8.97
C VAL A 14 5.73 8.52 -9.71
N GLY A 15 6.99 8.83 -9.98
CA GLY A 15 7.40 10.05 -10.68
C GLY A 15 8.25 10.99 -9.83
N SER A 16 8.57 12.16 -10.37
CA SER A 16 9.50 13.11 -9.76
C SER A 16 8.82 14.45 -9.46
N ARG A 17 9.16 15.05 -8.32
CA ARG A 17 8.68 16.35 -7.85
C ARG A 17 7.16 16.52 -7.99
N GLU A 18 6.74 17.35 -8.95
CA GLU A 18 5.38 17.83 -9.17
C GLU A 18 4.57 16.89 -10.07
N TYR A 19 5.26 15.98 -10.78
CA TYR A 19 4.66 15.00 -11.71
C TYR A 19 4.52 13.64 -11.05
N ARG A 20 3.91 13.59 -9.86
CA ARG A 20 3.66 12.33 -9.15
C ARG A 20 2.24 11.86 -9.38
N GLU A 21 2.12 10.69 -9.99
CA GLU A 21 0.85 10.01 -10.19
C GLU A 21 0.75 8.78 -9.27
N TRP A 22 -0.48 8.41 -8.94
CA TRP A 22 -0.75 7.16 -8.24
C TRP A 22 -0.75 6.02 -9.25
N GLN A 23 0.05 4.99 -8.98
CA GLN A 23 0.07 3.77 -9.78
C GLN A 23 -0.15 2.57 -8.88
N LEU A 24 -0.98 1.62 -9.32
CA LEU A 24 -1.08 0.30 -8.70
C LEU A 24 0.21 -0.47 -8.99
N THR A 25 1.07 -0.62 -7.98
CA THR A 25 2.39 -1.28 -8.13
C THR A 25 2.36 -2.75 -7.74
N ALA A 26 1.39 -3.15 -6.91
CA ALA A 26 1.27 -4.52 -6.45
C ALA A 26 -0.15 -4.88 -5.98
N ILE A 27 -0.48 -6.16 -6.12
CA ILE A 27 -1.63 -6.79 -5.47
C ILE A 27 -1.08 -7.89 -4.57
N ARG A 28 -1.65 -8.02 -3.36
CA ARG A 28 -1.32 -9.10 -2.41
C ARG A 28 -2.59 -9.84 -2.02
N ALA A 29 -2.65 -11.12 -2.39
CA ALA A 29 -3.69 -12.03 -1.93
C ALA A 29 -3.65 -12.20 -0.41
N ALA A 30 -4.81 -12.07 0.24
CA ALA A 30 -4.94 -12.20 1.69
C ALA A 30 -5.81 -13.38 2.16
N GLY A 31 -6.53 -14.02 1.24
CA GLY A 31 -7.43 -15.15 1.51
C GLY A 31 -8.89 -14.80 1.26
N ASP A 32 -9.80 -15.53 1.91
CA ASP A 32 -11.24 -15.44 1.63
C ASP A 32 -12.03 -14.54 2.59
N GLU A 33 -11.37 -14.00 3.62
CA GLU A 33 -11.97 -13.14 4.63
C GLU A 33 -11.44 -11.70 4.56
N ARG A 34 -12.33 -10.70 4.65
CA ARG A 34 -11.94 -9.29 4.75
C ARG A 34 -10.97 -9.03 5.90
N GLY A 35 -11.20 -9.66 7.06
CA GLY A 35 -10.34 -9.52 8.23
C GLY A 35 -8.91 -10.00 8.00
N ALA A 36 -8.69 -10.98 7.10
CA ALA A 36 -7.35 -11.41 6.73
C ALA A 36 -6.63 -10.34 5.90
N ALA A 37 -7.33 -9.67 4.97
CA ALA A 37 -6.80 -8.54 4.23
C ALA A 37 -6.52 -7.32 5.12
N GLU A 38 -7.37 -7.05 6.11
CA GLU A 38 -7.14 -5.95 7.07
C GLU A 38 -5.88 -6.18 7.91
N ARG A 39 -5.68 -7.39 8.44
CA ARG A 39 -4.44 -7.76 9.16
C ARG A 39 -3.20 -7.68 8.25
N LEU A 40 -3.34 -8.10 6.99
CA LEU A 40 -2.26 -7.99 6.00
C LEU A 40 -1.92 -6.53 5.71
N ALA A 41 -2.93 -5.68 5.52
CA ALA A 41 -2.75 -4.25 5.29
C ALA A 41 -2.10 -3.56 6.50
N GLU A 42 -2.52 -3.90 7.72
CA GLU A 42 -1.86 -3.40 8.94
C GLU A 42 -0.39 -3.80 8.99
N LYS A 43 -0.06 -5.07 8.74
CA LYS A 43 1.33 -5.53 8.67
C LYS A 43 2.13 -4.75 7.63
N LEU A 44 1.60 -4.63 6.41
CA LEU A 44 2.24 -3.93 5.30
C LEU A 44 2.41 -2.43 5.58
N SER A 45 1.53 -1.80 6.35
CA SER A 45 1.66 -0.38 6.70
C SER A 45 3.00 -0.09 7.41
N SER A 46 3.48 -1.03 8.23
CA SER A 46 4.78 -0.96 8.91
C SER A 46 5.93 -1.52 8.09
N SER A 47 5.72 -2.58 7.30
CA SER A 47 6.83 -3.37 6.75
C SER A 47 7.05 -3.18 5.24
N TYR A 48 6.07 -2.65 4.51
CA TYR A 48 6.22 -2.45 3.07
C TYR A 48 7.33 -1.43 2.79
N ALA A 49 8.19 -1.75 1.83
CA ALA A 49 9.28 -0.91 1.35
C ALA A 49 8.93 -0.43 -0.07
N PRO A 50 8.42 0.81 -0.23
CA PRO A 50 8.12 1.37 -1.54
C PRO A 50 9.42 1.60 -2.34
N ARG A 51 9.30 1.79 -3.66
CA ARG A 51 10.46 2.03 -4.54
C ARG A 51 11.24 3.30 -4.16
N HIS A 52 10.53 4.30 -3.64
CA HIS A 52 11.11 5.53 -3.12
C HIS A 52 10.52 5.87 -1.74
N PRO A 53 11.31 6.48 -0.84
CA PRO A 53 12.71 6.89 -1.01
C PRO A 53 13.69 5.72 -0.91
N MET A 54 14.88 5.84 -1.52
CA MET A 54 15.94 4.82 -1.40
C MET A 54 16.57 4.76 0.00
N SER A 55 16.48 5.86 0.76
CA SER A 55 16.93 5.94 2.15
C SER A 55 15.79 6.52 3.01
N PRO A 56 14.93 5.65 3.56
CA PRO A 56 13.86 6.04 4.47
C PRO A 56 14.42 6.49 5.82
N GLN A 57 13.92 7.61 6.34
CA GLN A 57 14.28 8.15 7.67
C GLN A 57 13.20 7.91 8.72
N GLY A 58 11.96 7.69 8.28
CA GLY A 58 10.81 7.47 9.13
C GLY A 58 9.56 7.22 8.31
N ARG A 59 8.48 6.85 8.99
CA ARG A 59 7.14 6.78 8.37
C ARG A 59 6.04 7.17 9.34
N ALA A 60 5.04 7.86 8.83
CA ALA A 60 3.75 8.05 9.49
C ALA A 60 2.69 7.15 8.84
N ARG A 61 1.81 6.56 9.65
CA ARG A 61 0.79 5.61 9.20
C ARG A 61 -0.59 6.10 9.62
N PHE A 62 -1.51 6.17 8.68
CA PHE A 62 -2.86 6.67 8.88
C PHE A 62 -3.85 5.58 8.46
N ARG A 63 -4.73 5.19 9.37
CA ARG A 63 -5.80 4.23 9.06
C ARG A 63 -6.95 4.94 8.35
N THR A 64 -7.54 4.29 7.35
CA THR A 64 -8.73 4.74 6.63
C THR A 64 -9.85 3.70 6.76
N ALA A 65 -11.02 3.96 6.18
CA ALA A 65 -12.13 3.01 6.15
C ALA A 65 -11.75 1.69 5.46
N ASP A 66 -10.98 1.78 4.38
CA ASP A 66 -10.64 0.63 3.54
C ASP A 66 -9.13 0.32 3.52
N GLY A 67 -8.39 0.70 4.57
CA GLY A 67 -7.00 0.32 4.73
C GLY A 67 -6.12 1.41 5.34
N TRP A 68 -5.04 1.77 4.63
CA TRP A 68 -4.00 2.66 5.17
C TRP A 68 -3.41 3.60 4.13
N VAL A 69 -3.07 4.82 4.57
CA VAL A 69 -2.15 5.71 3.86
C VAL A 69 -0.87 5.79 4.67
N VAL A 70 0.28 5.61 4.02
CA VAL A 70 1.59 5.71 4.67
C VAL A 70 2.40 6.78 3.98
N VAL A 71 2.95 7.68 4.78
CA VAL A 71 3.90 8.71 4.34
C VAL A 71 5.28 8.27 4.82
N VAL A 72 6.22 8.15 3.90
CA VAL A 72 7.61 7.77 4.17
C VAL A 72 8.48 9.00 3.93
N ASP A 73 9.21 9.40 4.96
CA ASP A 73 10.16 10.51 4.88
C ASP A 73 11.47 10.02 4.26
N GLY A 74 11.86 10.63 3.17
CA GLY A 74 13.20 10.50 2.59
C GLY A 74 14.01 11.76 2.84
N ALA A 75 15.33 11.67 2.68
CA ALA A 75 16.27 12.76 2.98
C ALA A 75 15.96 14.11 2.29
N MET A 76 15.30 14.09 1.12
CA MET A 76 14.98 15.31 0.34
C MET A 76 13.48 15.51 0.08
N SER A 77 12.66 14.50 0.33
CA SER A 77 11.27 14.48 -0.11
C SER A 77 10.49 13.39 0.61
N GLN A 78 9.18 13.62 0.77
CA GLN A 78 8.25 12.62 1.25
C GLN A 78 7.69 11.81 0.09
N PHE A 79 7.52 10.51 0.29
CA PHE A 79 6.85 9.61 -0.64
C PHE A 79 5.66 8.97 0.06
N ARG A 80 4.67 8.53 -0.72
CA ARG A 80 3.42 8.01 -0.18
C ARG A 80 3.09 6.72 -0.88
N PHE A 81 2.54 5.79 -0.10
CA PHE A 81 1.87 4.62 -0.63
C PHE A 81 0.54 4.43 0.08
N ARG A 82 -0.40 3.78 -0.59
CA ARG A 82 -1.72 3.43 -0.09
C ARG A 82 -1.86 1.91 -0.11
N LEU A 83 -2.54 1.41 0.91
CA LEU A 83 -2.93 0.01 1.04
C LEU A 83 -4.44 -0.02 1.10
N THR A 84 -5.06 -0.61 0.08
CA THR A 84 -6.52 -0.69 -0.02
C THR A 84 -6.95 -2.14 0.11
N VAL A 85 -7.78 -2.44 1.11
CA VAL A 85 -8.46 -3.72 1.29
C VAL A 85 -9.59 -3.80 0.26
N ALA A 86 -9.51 -4.76 -0.64
CA ALA A 86 -10.45 -4.89 -1.74
C ALA A 86 -10.90 -6.35 -1.93
N GLU A 87 -12.18 -6.52 -2.24
CA GLU A 87 -12.71 -7.77 -2.76
C GLU A 87 -12.43 -7.84 -4.27
N HIS A 88 -11.94 -8.97 -4.75
CA HIS A 88 -11.82 -9.26 -6.17
C HIS A 88 -13.11 -9.91 -6.65
N ILE A 89 -13.79 -9.22 -7.58
CA ILE A 89 -14.98 -9.72 -8.25
C ILE A 89 -14.54 -10.30 -9.59
N PRO A 90 -14.64 -11.63 -9.80
CA PRO A 90 -14.37 -12.23 -11.10
C PRO A 90 -15.46 -11.85 -12.12
N ASP A 91 -15.09 -11.79 -13.40
CA ASP A 91 -16.00 -11.58 -14.53
C ASP A 91 -17.06 -12.70 -14.68
#